data_AF-A0A3C0KFE5-F1
#
_entry.id   AF-A0A3C0KFE5-F1
#
_cell.length_a   1.000
_cell.length_b   1.000
_cell.length_c   1.000
_cell.angle_alpha   90.00
_cell.angle_beta   90.00
_cell.angle_gamma   90.00
#
_symmetry.space_group_name_H-M   'P 1'
#
loop_
_entity.id
_entity.type
_entity.pdbx_description
1 polymer ?
#
loop_
_entity_poly.entity_id
_entity_poly.type
_entity_poly.pdbx_seq_one_letter_code
_entity_poly.pdbx_strand_id
1 'polypeptide(L)' 'ALPGNHLPRYGKREAKRGRKMGPLNITAATAEAARATALKAAALLGIAPF' A
#
# COMPACT_ATOMS: atom_id res chain seq x y z
N ALA A 1 5.56 9.06 6.90
CA ALA A 1 5.73 7.63 6.56
C ALA A 1 5.09 6.81 7.67
N LEU A 2 4.31 5.78 7.33
CA LEU A 2 3.70 4.89 8.33
C LEU A 2 4.76 3.86 8.80
N PRO A 3 4.81 3.52 10.09
CA PRO A 3 5.75 2.51 10.59
C PRO A 3 5.44 1.13 9.98
N GLY A 4 6.48 0.41 9.55
CA GLY A 4 6.38 -0.95 8.98
C GLY A 4 5.99 -1.03 7.49
N ASN A 5 5.77 0.11 6.81
CA ASN A 5 5.47 0.10 5.38
C ASN A 5 6.74 0.04 4.53
N HIS A 6 6.91 -1.06 3.82
CA HIS A 6 7.89 -1.16 2.74
C HIS A 6 7.20 -0.90 1.40
N LEU A 7 7.56 0.22 0.75
CA LEU A 7 7.07 0.59 -0.58
C LEU A 7 8.18 0.40 -1.64
N PRO A 8 8.38 -0.82 -2.17
CA PRO A 8 9.25 -1.03 -3.32
C PRO A 8 8.57 -0.48 -4.59
N ARG A 9 9.11 0.61 -5.12
CA ARG A 9 8.68 1.16 -6.41
C ARG A 9 9.38 0.40 -7.53
N TYR A 10 8.65 -0.01 -8.57
CA TYR A 10 9.22 -0.75 -9.71
C TYR A 10 10.15 0.09 -10.62
N GLY A 11 10.63 1.27 -10.20
CA GLY A 11 11.48 2.16 -11.01
C GLY A 11 10.81 2.74 -12.26
N LYS A 12 9.49 2.66 -12.34
CA LYS A 12 8.69 3.08 -13.50
C LYS A 12 8.53 4.60 -13.51
N ARG A 13 9.00 5.26 -14.58
CA ARG A 13 8.94 6.72 -14.74
C ARG A 13 7.52 7.28 -14.92
N GLU A 14 6.66 6.57 -15.65
CA GLU A 14 5.30 7.04 -15.96
C GLU A 14 4.22 6.21 -15.27
N ALA A 15 3.31 6.87 -14.55
CA ALA A 15 2.05 6.28 -14.13
C ALA A 15 1.06 6.29 -15.30
N LYS A 16 0.49 5.13 -15.63
CA LYS A 16 -0.54 4.97 -16.67
C LYS A 16 -1.75 4.26 -16.08
N ARG A 17 -2.95 4.52 -16.61
CA ARG A 17 -4.19 3.85 -16.17
C ARG A 17 -4.01 2.33 -16.24
N GLY A 18 -4.33 1.63 -15.14
CA GLY A 18 -4.17 0.17 -15.03
C GLY A 18 -2.73 -0.34 -14.84
N ARG A 19 -1.71 0.53 -14.87
CA ARG A 19 -0.31 0.12 -14.72
C ARG A 19 0.03 -0.10 -13.24
N LYS A 20 0.39 -1.33 -12.87
CA LYS A 20 0.89 -1.65 -11.52
C LYS A 20 2.23 -0.92 -11.26
N MET A 21 2.22 0.05 -10.35
CA MET A 21 3.38 0.92 -10.04
C MET A 21 4.26 0.40 -8.90
N GLY A 22 3.73 -0.51 -8.09
CA GLY A 22 4.43 -1.17 -6.99
C GLY A 22 3.44 -2.03 -6.21
N PRO A 23 3.92 -3.00 -5.42
CA PRO A 23 3.15 -3.55 -4.31
C PRO A 23 3.34 -2.68 -3.06
N LEU A 24 2.34 -2.69 -2.18
CA LEU A 24 2.48 -2.18 -0.82
C LEU A 24 2.36 -3.37 0.13
N ASN A 25 3.47 -3.70 0.79
CA ASN A 25 3.49 -4.77 1.78
C ASN A 25 3.45 -4.14 3.18
N ILE A 26 2.55 -4.65 4.02
CA ILE A 26 2.32 -4.17 5.38
C ILE A 26 2.54 -5.33 6.33
N THR A 27 3.46 -5.17 7.27
CA THR A 27 3.73 -6.13 8.32
C THR A 27 3.34 -5.53 9.67
N ALA A 28 2.67 -6.32 10.50
CA ALA A 28 2.28 -5.94 11.85
C ALA A 28 2.29 -7.19 12.75
N ALA A 29 2.25 -6.98 14.06
CA ALA A 29 2.26 -8.07 15.04
C ALA A 29 1.02 -8.99 14.95
N THR A 30 -0.11 -8.47 14.46
CA THR A 30 -1.34 -9.25 14.24
C THR A 30 -1.93 -8.98 12.86
N ALA A 31 -2.72 -9.93 12.36
CA ALA A 31 -3.43 -9.78 11.09
C ALA A 31 -4.43 -8.61 11.12
N GLU A 32 -5.13 -8.36 12.24
CA GLU A 32 -6.06 -7.23 12.33
C GLU A 32 -5.33 -5.89 12.27
N ALA A 33 -4.17 -5.78 12.92
CA ALA A 33 -3.35 -4.56 12.90
C ALA A 33 -2.81 -4.28 11.49
N ALA A 34 -2.39 -5.33 10.77
CA ALA A 34 -1.98 -5.22 9.36
C ALA A 34 -3.15 -4.74 8.49
N ARG A 35 -4.35 -5.34 8.64
CA ARG A 35 -5.55 -4.95 7.89
C ARG A 35 -5.98 -3.51 8.18
N ALA A 36 -5.98 -3.09 9.44
CA ALA A 36 -6.33 -1.71 9.82
C ALA A 36 -5.36 -0.69 9.18
N THR A 37 -4.08 -1.03 9.10
CA THR A 37 -3.07 -0.19 8.44
C THR A 37 -3.25 -0.21 6.92
N ALA A 38 -3.65 -1.34 6.35
CA ALA A 38 -3.96 -1.48 4.94
C ALA A 38 -5.17 -0.66 4.51
N LEU A 39 -6.22 -0.61 5.32
CA LEU A 39 -7.38 0.24 5.09
C LEU A 39 -7.02 1.74 5.16
N LYS A 40 -6.18 2.14 6.12
CA LYS A 40 -5.64 3.52 6.18
C LYS A 40 -4.84 3.85 4.93
N ALA A 41 -4.01 2.91 4.45
CA ALA A 41 -3.24 3.10 3.23
C ALA A 41 -4.14 3.16 1.98
N ALA A 42 -5.21 2.35 1.91
CA ALA A 42 -6.18 2.38 0.82
C ALA A 42 -6.90 3.75 0.76
N ALA A 43 -7.31 4.29 1.90
CA ALA A 43 -7.91 5.63 1.99
C ALA A 43 -6.95 6.73 1.49
N LEU A 44 -5.66 6.66 1.88
CA LEU A 44 -4.65 7.62 1.41
C LEU A 44 -4.34 7.50 -0.09
N LEU A 45 -4.40 6.28 -0.63
CA LEU A 45 -4.14 6.01 -2.04
C LEU A 45 -5.37 6.17 -2.94
N GLY A 46 -6.55 6.45 -2.36
CA GLY A 46 -7.82 6.57 -3.09
C GLY A 46 -8.29 5.23 -3.70
N ILE A 47 -7.92 4.11 -3.10
CA ILE A 47 -8.32 2.76 -3.55
C ILE A 47 -9.51 2.30 -2.70
N ALA A 48 -10.41 1.53 -3.31
CA ALA A 48 -11.56 0.95 -2.62
C ALA A 48 -11.12 0.10 -1.40
N PRO A 49 -11.82 0.20 -0.26
CA PRO A 49 -11.55 -0.62 0.92
C PRO A 49 -11.87 -2.10 0.65
N PHE A 50 -11.26 -2.99 1.44
CA PHE A 50 -11.36 -4.45 1.33
C PHE A 50 -11.40 -5.13 2.70
#